data_AF-T0ZZZ4-F1
#
_entry.id   AF-T0ZZZ4-F1
#
_cell.length_a   1.000
_cell.length_b   1.000
_cell.length_c   1.000
_cell.angle_alpha   90.00
_cell.angle_beta   90.00
_cell.angle_gamma   90.00
#
_symmetry.space_group_name_H-M   'P 1'
#
loop_
_entity.id
_entity.type
_entity.pdbx_description
1 polymer ?
#
loop_
_entity_poly.entity_id
_entity_poly.type
_entity_poly.pdbx_seq_one_letter_code
_entity_poly.pdbx_strand_id
1 'polypeptide(L)'
;RSASAEGPERLKEEIGDLLFAVVQFSRLSGIRPEEALTAANRKFRRRFSFMEERASREGRPLSGLSPDDWENLWNMAKKEESSPERNPS
;
A
#
# COMPACT_ATOMS: atom_id res chain seq x y z
N ARG A 1 -38.72 2.18 -11.25
CA ARG A 1 -37.91 1.14 -10.55
C ARG A 1 -36.46 1.60 -10.62
N SER A 2 -35.82 1.69 -9.46
CA SER A 2 -34.59 2.45 -9.21
C SER A 2 -33.35 1.62 -9.56
N ALA A 3 -32.93 1.64 -10.83
CA ALA A 3 -31.76 0.89 -11.32
C ALA A 3 -30.40 1.54 -10.99
N SER A 4 -30.36 2.71 -10.35
CA SER A 4 -29.13 3.46 -10.07
C SER A 4 -28.45 3.13 -8.73
N ALA A 5 -29.15 2.43 -7.83
CA ALA A 5 -28.62 2.06 -6.51
C ALA A 5 -27.96 0.67 -6.46
N GLU A 6 -28.15 -0.16 -7.49
CA GLU A 6 -27.60 -1.53 -7.54
C GLU A 6 -26.10 -1.56 -7.89
N GLY A 7 -25.59 -0.56 -8.61
CA GLY A 7 -24.19 -0.51 -9.03
C GLY A 7 -23.18 -0.46 -7.87
N PRO A 8 -23.32 0.46 -6.90
CA PRO A 8 -22.41 0.55 -5.76
C PRO A 8 -22.42 -0.67 -4.83
N GLU A 9 -23.59 -1.21 -4.51
CA GLU A 9 -23.67 -2.41 -3.64
C GLU A 9 -23.16 -3.65 -4.37
N ARG A 10 -23.46 -3.82 -5.66
CA ARG A 10 -22.89 -4.91 -6.45
C ARG A 10 -21.36 -4.81 -6.55
N LEU A 11 -20.81 -3.62 -6.77
CA LEU A 11 -19.36 -3.43 -6.78
C LEU A 11 -18.72 -3.81 -5.43
N LYS A 12 -19.38 -3.47 -4.33
CA LYS A 12 -18.93 -3.85 -2.98
C LYS A 12 -18.97 -5.37 -2.77
N GLU A 13 -19.99 -6.07 -3.28
CA GLU A 13 -20.05 -7.54 -3.28
C GLU A 13 -18.87 -8.15 -4.05
N GLU A 14 -18.61 -7.69 -5.28
CA GLU A 14 -17.50 -8.18 -6.12
C GLU A 14 -16.12 -7.91 -5.48
N ILE A 15 -15.94 -6.76 -4.83
CA ILE A 15 -14.73 -6.46 -4.06
C ILE A 15 -14.59 -7.41 -2.86
N GLY A 16 -15.71 -7.73 -2.19
CA GLY A 16 -15.75 -8.71 -1.10
C GLY A 16 -15.31 -10.10 -1.55
N ASP A 17 -15.84 -10.58 -2.66
CA ASP A 17 -15.49 -11.87 -3.24
C ASP A 17 -14.01 -11.94 -3.67
N LEU A 18 -13.48 -10.85 -4.25
CA LEU A 18 -12.06 -10.75 -4.60
C LEU A 18 -11.17 -10.82 -3.35
N LEU A 19 -11.50 -10.06 -2.29
CA LEU A 19 -10.75 -10.09 -1.03
C LEU A 19 -10.81 -11.48 -0.39
N PHE A 20 -11.97 -12.13 -0.41
CA PHE A 20 -12.14 -13.50 0.07
C PHE A 20 -11.29 -14.49 -0.73
N ALA A 21 -11.28 -14.39 -2.05
CA ALA A 21 -10.45 -15.23 -2.91
C ALA A 21 -8.95 -15.08 -2.59
N VAL A 22 -8.46 -13.86 -2.35
CA VAL A 22 -7.07 -13.60 -1.94
C VAL A 22 -6.75 -14.21 -0.57
N VAL A 23 -7.68 -14.12 0.39
CA VAL A 23 -7.54 -14.74 1.72
C VAL A 23 -7.47 -16.27 1.60
N GLN A 24 -8.33 -16.87 0.78
CA GLN A 24 -8.35 -18.31 0.55
C GLN A 24 -7.08 -18.77 -0.16
N PHE A 25 -6.62 -18.03 -1.17
CA PHE A 25 -5.37 -18.31 -1.86
C PHE A 25 -4.16 -18.27 -0.91
N SER A 26 -4.11 -17.28 -0.02
CA SER A 26 -3.07 -17.18 1.00
C SER A 26 -3.04 -18.41 1.90
N ARG A 27 -4.21 -18.85 2.38
CA ARG A 27 -4.35 -20.06 3.21
C ARG A 27 -3.92 -21.34 2.48
N LEU A 28 -4.35 -21.51 1.23
CA LEU A 28 -3.95 -22.65 0.38
C LEU A 28 -2.43 -22.69 0.13
N SER A 29 -1.79 -21.52 0.15
CA SER A 29 -0.34 -21.37 0.00
C SER A 29 0.42 -21.52 1.33
N GLY A 30 -0.24 -21.86 2.44
CA GLY A 30 0.37 -21.96 3.76
C GLY A 30 0.75 -20.62 4.40
N ILE A 31 0.25 -19.50 3.86
CA ILE A 31 0.54 -18.15 4.34
C ILE A 31 -0.61 -17.66 5.22
N ARG A 32 -0.30 -17.14 6.42
CA ARG A 32 -1.28 -16.47 7.27
C ARG A 32 -1.63 -15.10 6.67
N PRO A 33 -2.89 -14.85 6.24
CA PRO A 33 -3.27 -13.60 5.57
C PRO A 33 -3.04 -12.36 6.45
N GLU A 34 -3.32 -12.47 7.75
CA GLU A 34 -3.12 -11.41 8.75
C GLU A 34 -1.65 -10.97 8.85
N GLU A 35 -0.73 -11.93 8.87
CA GLU A 35 0.71 -11.66 8.95
C GLU A 35 1.20 -11.01 7.65
N ALA A 36 0.76 -11.52 6.49
CA ALA A 36 1.08 -10.94 5.20
C ALA A 36 0.60 -9.50 5.08
N LEU A 37 -0.64 -9.22 5.49
CA LEU A 37 -1.20 -7.86 5.51
C LEU A 37 -0.45 -6.95 6.49
N THR A 38 -0.13 -7.45 7.70
CA THR A 38 0.65 -6.71 8.69
C THR A 38 2.03 -6.34 8.16
N ALA A 39 2.71 -7.26 7.48
CA ALA A 39 4.00 -7.00 6.85
C ALA A 39 3.88 -5.96 5.71
N ALA A 40 2.83 -6.05 4.88
CA ALA A 40 2.56 -5.08 3.83
C ALA A 40 2.29 -3.67 4.39
N ASN A 41 1.48 -3.57 5.45
CA ASN A 41 1.19 -2.31 6.14
C ASN A 41 2.47 -1.70 6.74
N ARG A 42 3.31 -2.52 7.40
CA ARG A 42 4.59 -2.07 7.96
C ARG A 42 5.51 -1.51 6.87
N LYS A 43 5.59 -2.19 5.72
CA LYS A 43 6.35 -1.74 4.54
C LYS A 43 5.82 -0.41 3.99
N PHE A 44 4.49 -0.28 3.83
CA PHE A 44 3.87 0.95 3.35
C PHE A 44 4.17 2.13 4.29
N ARG A 45 4.01 1.93 5.61
CA ARG A 45 4.30 2.96 6.62
C ARG A 45 5.75 3.42 6.57
N ARG A 46 6.73 2.50 6.52
CA ARG A 46 8.16 2.85 6.41
C ARG A 46 8.43 3.73 5.18
N ARG A 47 7.90 3.32 4.02
CA ARG A 47 8.11 4.06 2.77
C ARG A 47 7.45 5.42 2.80
N PHE A 48 6.22 5.49 3.29
CA PHE A 48 5.49 6.74 3.41
C PHE A 48 6.20 7.73 4.34
N SER A 49 6.69 7.28 5.50
CA SER A 49 7.47 8.14 6.41
C SER A 49 8.76 8.65 5.78
N PHE A 50 9.47 7.83 5.00
CA PHE A 50 10.64 8.29 4.23
C PHE A 50 10.25 9.37 3.22
N MET A 51 9.15 9.16 2.49
CA MET A 51 8.67 10.14 1.50
C MET A 51 8.28 11.46 2.17
N GLU A 52 7.57 11.43 3.29
CA GLU A 52 7.20 12.62 4.07
C GLU A 52 8.44 13.39 4.54
N GLU A 53 9.42 12.69 5.11
CA GLU A 53 10.66 13.31 5.57
C GLU A 53 11.44 13.95 4.41
N ARG A 54 11.55 13.24 3.29
CA ARG A 54 12.27 13.73 2.11
C ARG A 54 11.59 14.95 1.50
N ALA A 55 10.28 14.90 1.33
CA ALA A 55 9.49 15.98 0.76
C ALA A 55 9.49 17.21 1.69
N SER A 56 9.41 16.99 3.01
CA SER A 56 9.54 18.06 4.01
C SER A 56 10.89 18.78 3.96
N ARG A 57 12.01 18.04 3.79
CA ARG A 57 13.35 18.62 3.61
C ARG A 57 13.47 19.49 2.35
N GLU A 58 12.66 19.22 1.34
CA GLU A 58 12.59 20.01 0.10
C GLU A 58 11.56 21.14 0.16
N GLY A 59 10.88 21.33 1.30
CA GLY A 59 9.84 22.35 1.48
C GLY A 59 8.58 22.10 0.65
N ARG A 60 8.36 20.86 0.17
CA ARG A 60 7.23 20.48 -0.68
C ARG A 60 6.40 19.40 0.03
N PRO A 61 5.16 19.67 0.47
CA PRO A 61 4.33 18.64 1.08
C PRO A 61 3.91 17.58 0.04
N LEU A 62 3.77 16.32 0.47
CA LEU A 62 3.36 15.21 -0.42
C LEU A 62 2.03 15.46 -1.15
N SER A 63 1.12 16.21 -0.53
CA SER A 63 -0.18 16.56 -1.12
C SER A 63 -0.09 17.49 -2.33
N GLY A 64 1.04 18.20 -2.49
CA GLY A 64 1.28 19.11 -3.61
C GLY A 64 2.16 18.51 -4.71
N LEU A 65 2.49 17.23 -4.63
CA LEU A 65 3.34 16.55 -5.61
C LEU A 65 2.52 15.99 -6.77
N SER A 66 3.12 15.96 -7.96
CA SER A 66 2.55 15.26 -9.10
C SER A 66 2.61 13.74 -8.88
N PRO A 67 1.81 12.94 -9.62
CA PRO A 67 1.93 11.48 -9.62
C PRO A 67 3.36 11.00 -9.91
N ASP A 68 4.07 11.66 -10.83
CA ASP A 68 5.44 11.32 -11.20
C ASP A 68 6.42 11.58 -10.05
N ASP A 69 6.29 12.73 -9.36
CA ASP A 69 7.10 13.04 -8.17
C ASP A 69 6.83 12.04 -7.04
N TRP A 70 5.58 11.62 -6.87
CA TRP A 70 5.18 10.58 -5.93
C TRP A 70 5.82 9.24 -6.24
N GLU A 71 5.79 8.82 -7.51
CA GLU A 71 6.42 7.59 -7.97
C GLU A 71 7.95 7.63 -7.78
N ASN A 72 8.58 8.76 -8.10
CA ASN A 72 10.01 8.97 -7.89
C ASN A 72 10.38 8.82 -6.41
N LEU A 73 9.66 9.49 -5.50
CA LEU A 73 9.88 9.37 -4.06
C LEU A 73 9.63 7.95 -3.54
N TRP A 74 8.59 7.28 -4.05
CA TRP A 74 8.30 5.89 -3.70
C TRP A 74 9.42 4.93 -4.14
N ASN A 75 9.98 5.15 -5.33
CA ASN A 75 11.11 4.37 -5.84
C ASN A 75 12.40 4.65 -5.07
N MET A 76 12.62 5.88 -4.60
CA MET A 76 13.70 6.18 -3.65
C MET A 76 13.51 5.44 -2.31
N ALA A 77 12.30 5.47 -1.75
CA ALA A 77 11.98 4.79 -0.49
C ALA A 77 12.21 3.28 -0.58
N LYS A 78 11.88 2.66 -1.73
CA LYS A 78 12.18 1.26 -2.03
C LYS A 78 13.68 0.96 -2.00
N LYS A 79 14.50 1.81 -2.63
CA LYS A 79 15.96 1.65 -2.69
C LYS A 79 16.60 1.79 -1.31
N GLU A 80 16.12 2.73 -0.52
CA GLU A 80 16.57 2.94 0.86
C GLU A 80 16.27 1.72 1.74
N GLU A 81 15.07 1.15 1.63
CA GLU A 81 14.69 -0.06 2.39
C GLU A 81 15.53 -1.30 2.01
N SER A 82 15.94 -1.42 0.74
CA SER A 82 16.79 -2.53 0.29
C SER A 82 18.27 -2.36 0.61
N SER A 83 18.69 -1.20 1.13
CA SER A 83 20.09 -0.94 1.44
C SER A 83 20.49 -1.61 2.77
N PRO A 84 21.56 -2.43 2.80
CA PRO A 84 21.93 -3.24 3.97
C PRO A 84 22.43 -2.44 5.19
N GLU A 85 22.70 -1.14 5.03
CA GLU A 85 23.28 -0.29 6.07
C GLU A 85 22.33 0.07 7.22
N ARG A 86 21.04 -0.29 7.14
CA ARG A 86 19.99 0.16 8.09
C ARG A 86 19.31 -0.96 8.88
N ASN A 87 19.96 -2.12 9.05
CA ASN A 87 19.48 -3.19 9.92
C ASN A 87 20.26 -3.17 11.26
N PRO A 88 19.89 -2.34 12.26
CA PRO A 88 20.48 -2.49 13.58
C PRO A 88 20.02 -3.83 14.16
N SER A 89 20.99 -4.63 14.60
CA SER A 89 20.76 -5.88 15.34
C SER A 89 20.04 -5.64 16.66
#